data_AF-Q63I57-F1
#
_entry.id   AF-Q63I57-F1
#
_cell.length_a   1.000
_cell.length_b   1.000
_cell.length_c   1.000
_cell.angle_alpha   90.00
_cell.angle_beta   90.00
_cell.angle_gamma   90.00
#
_symmetry.space_group_name_H-M   'P 1'
#
loop_
_entity.id
_entity.type
_entity.pdbx_description
1 polymer ?
#
loop_
_entity_poly.entity_id
_entity_poly.type
_entity_poly.pdbx_seq_one_letter_code
_entity_poly.pdbx_strand_id
1 'polypeptide(L)'
;MDAVLAFFAPLFGSGAPLGAPQMAARAAAAFFIALALIRIAGRRSFGQRSPFDYVVGILLGATLSRAIVGVSPFWPTVAASLAIVLLHRALAWACVRSARLERFFVGAQRELYRNGRFDEAQMSAALITMTDIYESVRQKTGECDLSGVAAAILERNGHVSIIRRKS
;
A
#
# COMPACT_ATOMS: atom_id res chain seq x y z
N MET A 1 33.56 2.40 -9.89
CA MET A 1 32.34 1.65 -9.52
C MET A 1 32.69 0.30 -8.89
N ASP A 2 33.82 -0.28 -9.28
CA ASP A 2 34.30 -1.60 -8.82
C ASP A 2 34.86 -1.62 -7.39
N ALA A 3 35.45 -0.52 -6.91
CA ALA A 3 36.01 -0.44 -5.55
C ALA A 3 34.95 -0.51 -4.43
N VAL A 4 33.76 0.06 -4.66
CA VAL A 4 32.64 -0.01 -3.70
C VAL A 4 32.08 -1.42 -3.67
N LEU A 5 31.91 -2.06 -4.84
CA LEU A 5 31.43 -3.43 -4.94
C LEU A 5 32.43 -4.43 -4.31
N ALA A 6 33.73 -4.20 -4.47
CA ALA A 6 34.80 -5.00 -3.87
C ALA A 6 34.89 -4.85 -2.34
N PHE A 7 34.64 -3.65 -1.80
CA PHE A 7 34.61 -3.40 -0.35
C PHE A 7 33.46 -4.15 0.34
N PHE A 8 32.32 -4.28 -0.36
CA PHE A 8 31.14 -4.98 0.15
C PHE A 8 31.10 -6.48 -0.20
N ALA A 9 31.93 -6.96 -1.12
CA ALA A 9 32.02 -8.37 -1.51
C ALA A 9 32.18 -9.37 -0.34
N PRO A 10 33.03 -9.12 0.69
CA PRO A 10 33.12 -10.02 1.85
C PRO A 10 31.90 -9.96 2.79
N LEU A 11 31.16 -8.84 2.79
CA LEU A 11 29.97 -8.66 3.63
C LEU A 11 28.70 -9.26 3.00
N PHE A 12 28.65 -9.28 1.66
CA PHE A 12 27.51 -9.72 0.85
C PHE A 12 27.83 -10.95 -0.02
N GLY A 13 28.79 -11.78 0.40
CA GLY A 13 29.40 -12.88 -0.37
C GLY A 13 28.47 -13.67 -1.31
N SER A 14 28.99 -14.06 -2.47
CA SER A 14 28.29 -14.87 -3.48
C SER A 14 28.66 -16.35 -3.35
N GLY A 15 27.71 -17.19 -2.92
CA GLY A 15 27.87 -18.65 -2.79
C GLY A 15 27.31 -19.18 -1.46
N ALA A 16 26.61 -20.33 -1.49
CA ALA A 16 25.91 -20.91 -0.33
C ALA A 16 26.83 -21.61 0.69
N PRO A 17 26.39 -21.84 1.95
CA PRO A 17 25.33 -21.13 2.68
C PRO A 17 25.90 -19.89 3.39
N LEU A 18 25.10 -18.83 3.48
CA LEU A 18 25.46 -17.65 4.25
C LEU A 18 25.47 -18.00 5.75
N GLY A 19 26.54 -17.65 6.45
CA GLY A 19 26.57 -17.72 7.91
C GLY A 19 25.63 -16.70 8.54
N ALA A 20 25.25 -16.95 9.81
CA ALA A 20 24.41 -16.04 10.58
C ALA A 20 24.92 -14.58 10.60
N PRO A 21 26.24 -14.29 10.71
CA PRO A 21 26.74 -12.92 10.66
C PRO A 21 26.53 -12.23 9.31
N GLN A 22 26.73 -12.95 8.20
CA GLN A 22 26.50 -12.41 6.86
C GLN A 22 25.01 -12.12 6.62
N MET A 23 24.13 -13.00 7.08
CA MET A 23 22.68 -12.77 7.02
C MET A 23 22.26 -11.58 7.89
N ALA A 24 22.82 -11.44 9.08
CA ALA A 24 22.56 -10.29 9.95
C ALA A 24 23.03 -8.96 9.32
N ALA A 25 24.22 -8.94 8.71
CA ALA A 25 24.73 -7.77 8.01
C ALA A 25 23.85 -7.39 6.80
N ARG A 26 23.42 -8.39 6.01
CA ARG A 26 22.48 -8.20 4.91
C ARG A 26 21.12 -7.68 5.37
N ALA A 27 20.60 -8.21 6.49
CA ALA A 27 19.35 -7.76 7.08
C ALA A 27 19.43 -6.30 7.55
N ALA A 28 20.52 -5.92 8.23
CA ALA A 28 20.76 -4.55 8.65
C ALA A 28 20.84 -3.60 7.45
N ALA A 29 21.58 -3.96 6.40
CA ALA A 29 21.66 -3.17 5.18
C ALA A 29 20.30 -3.05 4.47
N ALA A 30 19.57 -4.16 4.32
CA ALA A 30 18.24 -4.18 3.72
C ALA A 30 17.24 -3.31 4.50
N PHE A 31 17.34 -3.27 5.83
CA PHE A 31 16.52 -2.39 6.68
C PHE A 31 16.74 -0.91 6.35
N PHE A 32 17.99 -0.43 6.33
CA PHE A 32 18.28 0.97 5.99
C PHE A 32 17.93 1.30 4.54
N ILE A 33 18.14 0.36 3.61
CA ILE A 33 17.70 0.49 2.22
C ILE A 33 16.19 0.61 2.14
N ALA A 34 15.43 -0.23 2.86
CA ALA A 34 13.98 -0.16 2.89
C ALA A 34 13.50 1.21 3.41
N LEU A 35 14.10 1.73 4.49
CA LEU A 35 13.79 3.07 4.99
C LEU A 35 14.06 4.17 3.95
N ALA A 36 15.20 4.10 3.26
CA ALA A 36 15.53 5.04 2.18
C ALA A 36 14.53 4.94 1.01
N LEU A 37 14.18 3.73 0.61
CA LEU A 37 13.20 3.45 -0.44
C LEU A 37 11.80 3.96 -0.08
N ILE A 38 11.32 3.73 1.14
CA ILE A 38 10.07 4.29 1.66
C ILE A 38 10.11 5.83 1.63
N ARG A 39 11.26 6.41 1.98
CA ARG A 39 11.43 7.86 1.96
C ARG A 39 11.37 8.45 0.54
N ILE A 40 11.88 7.71 -0.46
CA ILE A 40 11.78 8.03 -1.89
C ILE A 40 10.34 7.87 -2.39
N ALA A 41 9.64 6.80 -2.00
CA ALA A 41 8.24 6.59 -2.37
C ALA A 41 7.36 7.79 -1.92
N GLY A 42 7.65 8.34 -0.74
CA GLY A 42 7.02 9.53 -0.20
C GLY A 42 6.05 9.23 0.95
N ARG A 43 5.89 10.18 1.86
CA ARG A 43 5.14 10.01 3.13
C ARG A 43 3.67 9.59 2.97
N ARG A 44 3.06 9.78 1.78
CA ARG A 44 1.67 9.37 1.51
C ARG A 44 1.53 7.91 1.09
N SER A 45 2.55 7.35 0.42
CA SER A 45 2.50 6.04 -0.24
C SER A 45 2.47 4.84 0.70
N PHE A 46 2.99 4.99 1.92
CA PHE A 46 3.00 3.91 2.92
C PHE A 46 2.01 4.13 4.06
N GLY A 47 1.11 5.13 3.93
CA GLY A 47 -0.01 5.32 4.85
C GLY A 47 -1.17 4.35 4.61
N GLN A 48 -0.97 3.33 3.77
CA GLN A 48 -1.97 2.30 3.39
C GLN A 48 -3.31 2.91 2.97
N ARG A 49 -3.26 3.89 2.05
CA ARG A 49 -4.46 4.64 1.64
C ARG A 49 -5.13 4.05 0.41
N SER A 50 -4.47 3.13 -0.27
CA SER A 50 -5.01 2.41 -1.42
C SER A 50 -4.58 0.95 -1.40
N PRO A 51 -5.39 0.02 -1.93
CA PRO A 51 -4.97 -1.36 -2.23
C PRO A 51 -3.64 -1.42 -2.99
N PHE A 52 -3.36 -0.44 -3.85
CA PHE A 52 -2.11 -0.35 -4.60
C PHE A 52 -0.88 -0.20 -3.69
N ASP A 53 -0.99 0.53 -2.58
CA ASP A 53 0.10 0.71 -1.61
C ASP A 53 0.48 -0.63 -0.97
N TYR A 54 -0.52 -1.48 -0.68
CA TYR A 54 -0.30 -2.83 -0.15
C TYR A 54 0.44 -3.71 -1.15
N VAL A 55 0.05 -3.70 -2.42
CA VAL A 55 0.73 -4.49 -3.47
C VAL A 55 2.20 -4.11 -3.56
N VAL A 56 2.52 -2.81 -3.55
CA VAL A 56 3.90 -2.34 -3.60
C VAL A 56 4.68 -2.71 -2.34
N GLY A 57 4.07 -2.59 -1.16
CA GLY A 57 4.68 -3.03 0.10
C GLY A 57 5.02 -4.53 0.10
N ILE A 58 4.09 -5.37 -0.38
CA ILE A 58 4.29 -6.83 -0.49
C ILE A 58 5.40 -7.14 -1.48
N LEU A 59 5.40 -6.54 -2.67
CA LEU A 59 6.44 -6.75 -3.68
C LEU A 59 7.82 -6.31 -3.18
N LEU A 60 7.89 -5.16 -2.49
CA LEU A 60 9.13 -4.65 -1.91
C LEU A 60 9.66 -5.59 -0.82
N GLY A 61 8.80 -6.03 0.10
CA GLY A 61 9.17 -6.97 1.16
C GLY A 61 9.64 -8.31 0.61
N ALA A 62 8.90 -8.87 -0.37
CA ALA A 62 9.26 -10.11 -1.04
C ALA A 62 10.61 -10.01 -1.76
N THR A 63 10.86 -8.88 -2.44
CA THR A 63 12.11 -8.65 -3.18
C THR A 63 13.29 -8.50 -2.21
N LEU A 64 13.18 -7.63 -1.21
CA LEU A 64 14.26 -7.41 -0.23
C LEU A 64 14.56 -8.67 0.61
N SER A 65 13.56 -9.49 0.92
CA SER A 65 13.76 -10.77 1.61
C SER A 65 14.75 -11.68 0.86
N ARG A 66 14.68 -11.73 -0.48
CA ARG A 66 15.62 -12.51 -1.31
C ARG A 66 17.06 -11.98 -1.24
N ALA A 67 17.24 -10.67 -1.03
CA ALA A 67 18.55 -10.08 -0.81
C ALA A 67 19.14 -10.49 0.55
N ILE A 68 18.29 -10.56 1.59
CA ILE A 68 18.67 -10.95 2.95
C ILE A 68 19.11 -12.41 2.99
N VAL A 69 18.28 -13.32 2.47
CA VAL A 69 18.55 -14.77 2.46
C VAL A 69 19.60 -15.14 1.41
N GLY A 70 19.94 -14.23 0.50
CA GLY A 70 20.94 -14.44 -0.54
C GLY A 70 20.54 -15.42 -1.63
N VAL A 71 19.24 -15.65 -1.80
CA VAL A 71 18.67 -16.37 -2.94
C VAL A 71 18.90 -15.61 -4.25
N SER A 72 19.01 -14.29 -4.18
CA SER A 72 19.25 -13.43 -5.34
C SER A 72 20.44 -12.50 -5.09
N PRO A 73 21.17 -12.08 -6.16
CA PRO A 73 22.28 -11.14 -6.03
C PRO A 73 21.82 -9.84 -5.34
N PHE A 74 22.58 -9.39 -4.33
CA PHE A 74 22.14 -8.29 -3.46
C PHE A 74 21.88 -6.99 -4.24
N TRP A 75 22.88 -6.50 -4.99
CA TRP A 75 22.76 -5.22 -5.72
C TRP A 75 21.68 -5.21 -6.81
N PRO A 76 21.57 -6.23 -7.68
CA PRO A 76 20.44 -6.34 -8.60
C PRO A 76 19.08 -6.36 -7.92
N THR A 77 18.96 -7.03 -6.76
CA THR A 77 17.72 -7.10 -5.99
C THR A 77 17.35 -5.73 -5.39
N VAL A 78 18.35 -4.97 -4.93
CA VAL A 78 18.17 -3.58 -4.47
C VAL A 78 17.78 -2.67 -5.63
N ALA A 79 18.40 -2.82 -6.80
CA ALA A 79 18.05 -2.06 -8.00
C ALA A 79 16.62 -2.35 -8.48
N ALA A 80 16.19 -3.61 -8.47
CA ALA A 80 14.81 -3.99 -8.76
C ALA A 80 13.83 -3.38 -7.74
N SER A 81 14.18 -3.42 -6.45
CA SER A 81 13.40 -2.79 -5.38
C SER A 81 13.25 -1.29 -5.58
N LEU A 82 14.32 -0.61 -6.01
CA LEU A 82 14.29 0.81 -6.37
C LEU A 82 13.39 1.07 -7.58
N ALA A 83 13.46 0.23 -8.61
CA ALA A 83 12.60 0.36 -9.79
C ALA A 83 11.11 0.26 -9.43
N ILE A 84 10.73 -0.68 -8.55
CA ILE A 84 9.36 -0.81 -8.04
C ILE A 84 8.90 0.50 -7.37
N VAL A 85 9.76 1.07 -6.52
CA VAL A 85 9.46 2.32 -5.80
C VAL A 85 9.35 3.52 -6.73
N LEU A 86 10.24 3.62 -7.72
CA LEU A 86 10.19 4.69 -8.72
C LEU A 86 8.93 4.58 -9.58
N LEU A 87 8.55 3.37 -9.99
CA LEU A 87 7.33 3.14 -10.73
C LEU A 87 6.09 3.49 -9.91
N HIS A 88 6.05 3.09 -8.63
CA HIS A 88 4.99 3.47 -7.71
C HIS A 88 4.87 5.00 -7.60
N ARG A 89 6.00 5.70 -7.43
CA ARG A 89 6.04 7.17 -7.36
C ARG A 89 5.61 7.82 -8.67
N ALA A 90 6.04 7.30 -9.82
CA ALA A 90 5.65 7.77 -11.14
C ALA A 90 4.14 7.60 -11.36
N LEU A 91 3.58 6.46 -10.95
CA LEU A 91 2.15 6.23 -11.04
C LEU A 91 1.37 7.19 -10.14
N ALA A 92 1.81 7.38 -8.89
CA ALA A 92 1.19 8.35 -7.98
C ALA A 92 1.20 9.77 -8.59
N TRP A 93 2.31 10.18 -9.21
CA TRP A 93 2.42 11.46 -9.91
C TRP A 93 1.50 11.55 -11.14
N ALA A 94 1.33 10.45 -11.89
CA ALA A 94 0.44 10.38 -13.04
C ALA A 94 -1.05 10.45 -12.61
N CYS A 95 -1.40 9.78 -11.53
CA CYS A 95 -2.73 9.85 -10.92
C CYS A 95 -3.10 11.27 -10.49
N VAL A 96 -2.16 12.04 -9.95
CA VAL A 96 -2.38 13.46 -9.61
C VAL A 96 -2.71 14.32 -10.84
N ARG A 97 -2.22 13.94 -12.03
CA ARG A 97 -2.47 14.67 -13.29
C ARG A 97 -3.70 14.17 -14.04
N SER A 98 -4.18 12.97 -13.77
CA SER A 98 -5.25 12.35 -14.54
C SER A 98 -6.25 11.63 -13.64
N ALA A 99 -7.44 12.21 -13.52
CA ALA A 99 -8.57 11.59 -12.82
C ALA A 99 -9.03 10.27 -13.46
N ARG A 100 -8.65 9.96 -14.71
CA ARG A 100 -8.90 8.65 -15.32
C ARG A 100 -7.93 7.60 -14.79
N LEU A 101 -6.63 7.92 -14.74
CA LEU A 101 -5.61 7.03 -14.17
C LEU A 101 -5.86 6.81 -12.68
N GLU A 102 -6.21 7.88 -11.98
CA GLU A 102 -6.56 7.81 -10.56
C GLU A 102 -7.77 6.88 -10.32
N ARG A 103 -8.84 7.01 -11.13
CA ARG A 103 -9.99 6.09 -11.04
C ARG A 103 -9.66 4.65 -11.40
N PHE A 104 -8.78 4.43 -12.38
CA PHE A 104 -8.41 3.09 -12.82
C PHE A 104 -7.51 2.37 -11.81
N PHE A 105 -6.48 3.04 -11.27
CA PHE A 105 -5.50 2.41 -10.38
C PHE A 105 -5.83 2.54 -8.89
N VAL A 106 -6.43 3.65 -8.47
CA VAL A 106 -6.74 3.94 -7.05
C VAL A 106 -8.21 3.69 -6.74
N GLY A 107 -9.08 3.63 -7.76
CA GLY A 107 -10.52 3.49 -7.61
C GLY A 107 -11.25 4.84 -7.50
N ALA A 108 -12.57 4.79 -7.35
CA ALA A 108 -13.42 5.95 -7.14
C ALA A 108 -14.19 5.81 -5.83
N GLN A 109 -14.44 6.93 -5.15
CA GLN A 109 -15.41 6.94 -4.06
C GLN A 109 -16.79 6.63 -4.63
N ARG A 110 -17.60 5.87 -3.90
CA ARG A 110 -18.98 5.55 -4.28
C ARG A 110 -19.91 5.90 -3.14
N GLU A 111 -20.92 6.69 -3.43
CA GLU A 111 -21.97 6.97 -2.46
C GLU A 111 -22.92 5.78 -2.40
N LEU A 112 -23.03 5.16 -1.23
CA LEU A 112 -23.84 3.96 -1.03
C LEU A 112 -25.20 4.27 -0.40
N TYR A 113 -25.26 5.34 0.39
CA TYR A 113 -26.46 5.78 1.08
C TYR A 113 -26.44 7.30 1.22
N ARG A 114 -27.58 7.94 0.98
CA ARG A 114 -27.78 9.38 1.26
C ARG A 114 -29.23 9.67 1.61
N ASN A 115 -29.43 10.45 2.67
CA ASN A 115 -30.73 11.02 3.07
C ASN A 115 -31.88 10.01 3.09
N GLY A 116 -31.68 8.84 3.70
CA GLY A 116 -32.74 7.82 3.82
C GLY A 116 -32.80 6.80 2.67
N ARG A 117 -32.01 6.96 1.60
CA ARG A 117 -32.06 6.08 0.43
C ARG A 117 -30.71 5.42 0.18
N PHE A 118 -30.76 4.11 -0.09
CA PHE A 118 -29.63 3.35 -0.59
C PHE A 118 -29.51 3.52 -2.10
N ASP A 119 -28.28 3.58 -2.60
CA ASP A 119 -27.98 3.50 -4.02
C ASP A 119 -27.58 2.06 -4.36
N GLU A 120 -28.58 1.24 -4.70
CA GLU A 120 -28.38 -0.18 -5.01
C GLU A 120 -27.43 -0.42 -6.20
N ALA A 121 -27.41 0.51 -7.17
CA ALA A 121 -26.52 0.42 -8.31
C ALA A 121 -25.05 0.63 -7.90
N GLN A 122 -24.79 1.61 -7.05
CA GLN A 122 -23.45 1.84 -6.50
C GLN A 122 -23.02 0.73 -5.54
N MET A 123 -23.94 0.21 -4.73
CA MET A 123 -23.70 -0.92 -3.84
C MET A 123 -23.35 -2.19 -4.61
N SER A 124 -24.13 -2.53 -5.64
CA SER A 124 -23.86 -3.68 -6.52
C SER A 124 -22.51 -3.54 -7.23
N ALA A 125 -22.23 -2.36 -7.81
CA ALA A 125 -20.97 -2.10 -8.50
C ALA A 125 -19.76 -2.03 -7.55
N ALA A 126 -19.99 -1.89 -6.24
CA ALA A 126 -18.98 -1.93 -5.19
C ALA A 126 -18.85 -3.29 -4.51
N LEU A 127 -19.76 -4.24 -4.79
CA LEU A 127 -19.89 -5.50 -4.06
C LEU A 127 -20.10 -5.29 -2.55
N ILE A 128 -20.84 -4.23 -2.18
CA ILE A 128 -21.15 -3.89 -0.79
C ILE A 128 -22.63 -4.19 -0.51
N THR A 129 -22.88 -4.86 0.61
CA THR A 129 -24.22 -5.17 1.11
C THR A 129 -24.72 -4.10 2.08
N MET A 130 -26.03 -4.10 2.35
CA MET A 130 -26.58 -3.24 3.41
C MET A 130 -25.95 -3.56 4.77
N THR A 131 -25.67 -4.84 5.04
CA THR A 131 -25.06 -5.31 6.27
C THR A 131 -23.70 -4.66 6.53
N ASP A 132 -22.88 -4.48 5.50
CA ASP A 132 -21.57 -3.81 5.60
C ASP A 132 -21.72 -2.32 5.97
N ILE A 133 -22.77 -1.66 5.46
CA ILE A 133 -23.08 -0.28 5.81
C ILE A 133 -23.50 -0.21 7.28
N TYR A 134 -24.41 -1.08 7.73
CA TYR A 134 -24.82 -1.15 9.14
C TYR A 134 -23.65 -1.48 10.07
N GLU A 135 -22.75 -2.37 9.66
CA GLU A 135 -21.51 -2.66 10.41
C GLU A 135 -20.63 -1.44 10.54
N SER A 136 -20.42 -0.72 9.44
CA SER A 136 -19.61 0.50 9.42
C SER A 136 -20.21 1.59 10.30
N VAL A 137 -21.54 1.68 10.37
CA VAL A 137 -22.26 2.59 11.29
C VAL A 137 -22.01 2.18 12.73
N ARG A 138 -22.23 0.90 13.09
CA ARG A 138 -21.96 0.41 14.46
C ARG A 138 -20.52 0.69 14.89
N GLN A 139 -19.55 0.40 14.04
CA GLN A 139 -18.13 0.62 14.34
C GLN A 139 -17.78 2.11 14.52
N LYS A 140 -18.39 3.02 13.75
CA LYS A 140 -18.01 4.44 13.74
C LYS A 140 -18.88 5.34 14.63
N THR A 141 -20.11 4.96 14.90
CA THR A 141 -21.06 5.76 15.68
C THR A 141 -21.55 5.09 16.95
N GLY A 142 -21.47 3.76 17.03
CA GLY A 142 -22.08 2.97 18.10
C GLY A 142 -23.59 2.77 17.94
N GLU A 143 -24.18 3.27 16.86
CA GLU A 143 -25.62 3.17 16.58
C GLU A 143 -25.94 1.91 15.75
N CYS A 144 -27.12 1.34 15.95
CA CYS A 144 -27.58 0.16 15.20
C CYS A 144 -28.43 0.50 13.97
N ASP A 145 -28.87 1.75 13.84
CA ASP A 145 -29.74 2.21 12.77
C ASP A 145 -29.12 3.35 11.95
N LEU A 146 -29.83 3.79 10.90
CA LEU A 146 -29.39 4.86 9.99
C LEU A 146 -30.05 6.21 10.27
N SER A 147 -30.79 6.34 11.37
CA SER A 147 -31.58 7.54 11.66
C SER A 147 -30.70 8.79 11.78
N GLY A 148 -29.53 8.65 12.41
CA GLY A 148 -28.51 9.68 12.56
C GLY A 148 -27.59 9.87 11.34
N VAL A 149 -27.74 9.06 10.28
CA VAL A 149 -26.82 9.05 9.13
C VAL A 149 -27.36 9.92 7.99
N ALA A 150 -26.55 10.88 7.53
CA ALA A 150 -26.82 11.68 6.35
C ALA A 150 -26.28 11.02 5.08
N ALA A 151 -25.10 10.42 5.14
CA ALA A 151 -24.52 9.70 4.01
C ALA A 151 -23.57 8.58 4.45
N ALA A 152 -23.50 7.51 3.66
CA ALA A 152 -22.46 6.49 3.72
C ALA A 152 -21.72 6.44 2.38
N ILE A 153 -20.39 6.62 2.43
CA ILE A 153 -19.55 6.75 1.24
C ILE A 153 -18.46 5.68 1.32
N LEU A 154 -18.39 4.80 0.32
CA LEU A 154 -17.27 3.90 0.15
C LEU A 154 -16.04 4.68 -0.31
N GLU A 155 -15.01 4.63 0.50
CA GLU A 155 -13.71 5.22 0.23
C GLU A 155 -12.86 4.31 -0.66
N ARG A 156 -11.81 4.87 -1.25
CA ARG A 156 -10.90 4.17 -2.18
C ARG A 156 -10.10 3.04 -1.54
N ASN A 157 -9.98 3.05 -0.22
CA ASN A 157 -9.36 1.99 0.57
C ASN A 157 -10.35 0.88 0.97
N GLY A 158 -11.60 0.94 0.52
CA GLY A 158 -12.64 -0.04 0.84
C GLY A 158 -13.38 0.23 2.15
N HIS A 159 -12.99 1.26 2.93
CA HIS A 159 -13.73 1.62 4.14
C HIS A 159 -14.97 2.45 3.82
N VAL A 160 -16.05 2.24 4.55
CA VAL A 160 -17.25 3.09 4.43
C VAL A 160 -17.17 4.24 5.43
N SER A 161 -17.07 5.47 4.94
CA SER A 161 -17.20 6.71 5.71
C SER A 161 -18.66 7.00 6.04
N ILE A 162 -18.93 7.38 7.30
CA ILE A 162 -20.27 7.73 7.77
C ILE A 162 -20.32 9.21 8.08
N ILE A 163 -21.22 9.93 7.41
CA ILE A 163 -21.50 11.35 7.64
C ILE A 163 -22.79 11.43 8.45
N ARG A 164 -22.72 12.03 9.65
CA ARG A 164 -23.90 12.21 10.50
C ARG A 164 -24.76 13.37 10.00
N ARG A 165 -26.06 13.30 10.24
CA ARG A 165 -26.97 14.43 10.06
C ARG A 165 -26.57 15.54 11.03
N LYS A 166 -26.42 16.76 10.52
CA LYS A 166 -26.30 17.94 11.40
C LYS A 166 -27.63 18.09 12.15
N SER A 167 -27.57 18.15 13.48
CA SER A 167 -28.74 18.52 14.28
C SER A 167 -29.04 20.01 14.12
#